data_AF-A0A8J6D8X8-F1
#
_entry.id   AF-A0A8J6D8X8-F1
#
_cell.length_a   1.000
_cell.length_b   1.000
_cell.length_c   1.000
_cell.angle_alpha   90.00
_cell.angle_beta   90.00
_cell.angle_gamma   90.00
#
_symmetry.space_group_name_H-M   'P 1'
#
loop_
_entity.id
_entity.type
_entity.pdbx_description
1 polymer ?
#
loop_
_entity_poly.entity_id
_entity_poly.type
_entity_poly.pdbx_seq_one_letter_code
_entity_poly.pdbx_strand_id
1 'polypeptide(L)'
;MLISGNKSIVVRRVFAENLDSELPLIKAAILRYSFVSIDTEFLGTIFKPNKQVIHKGNPVTNCHYMKSNVDALQIIQVVLSLSDARGNLLDFDSPFSYIWEFNFRYFDINRDRYASDSIELLKHQGIDFEKNKEKGIDSKDFAKKLWDYGLVFNYYDLKSISWITLHGAYDFGFMLKILTQS
;
A
#
# COMPACT_ATOMS: atom_id res chain seq x y z
N MET A 1 9.68 30.85 -13.64
CA MET A 1 9.29 29.44 -13.45
C MET A 1 8.27 29.44 -12.31
N LEU A 2 6.98 29.43 -12.64
CA LEU A 2 5.91 29.47 -11.63
C LEU A 2 5.85 28.08 -10.98
N ILE A 3 6.19 28.03 -9.68
CA ILE A 3 5.92 26.86 -8.85
C ILE A 3 4.39 26.76 -8.81
N SER A 4 3.83 25.75 -9.45
CA SER A 4 2.40 25.42 -9.30
C SER A 4 2.08 25.41 -7.81
N GLY A 5 1.16 26.26 -7.37
CA GLY A 5 0.78 26.37 -5.97
C GLY A 5 0.52 24.98 -5.38
N ASN A 6 1.15 24.68 -4.26
CA ASN A 6 1.11 23.35 -3.65
C ASN A 6 -0.34 23.08 -3.22
N LYS A 7 -1.10 22.33 -4.02
CA LYS A 7 -2.48 21.96 -3.72
C LYS A 7 -2.50 21.18 -2.41
N SER A 8 -3.47 21.46 -1.54
CA SER A 8 -3.63 20.69 -0.31
C SER A 8 -3.95 19.23 -0.64
N ILE A 9 -3.32 18.30 0.07
CA ILE A 9 -3.52 16.87 -0.14
C ILE A 9 -4.73 16.40 0.66
N VAL A 10 -5.65 15.71 0.00
CA VAL A 10 -6.80 15.03 0.59
C VAL A 10 -6.53 13.53 0.57
N VAL A 11 -6.48 12.94 1.77
CA VAL A 11 -6.34 11.49 1.94
C VAL A 11 -7.72 10.84 1.86
N ARG A 12 -7.95 10.06 0.80
CA ARG A 12 -9.16 9.28 0.59
C ARG A 12 -9.01 7.95 1.34
N ARG A 13 -9.50 7.90 2.57
CA ARG A 13 -9.48 6.69 3.39
C ARG A 13 -10.51 5.69 2.88
N VAL A 14 -10.04 4.51 2.50
CA VAL A 14 -10.84 3.44 1.91
C VAL A 14 -11.00 2.31 2.92
N PHE A 15 -12.25 1.96 3.18
CA PHE A 15 -12.74 0.86 3.99
C PHE A 15 -13.63 -0.03 3.09
N ALA A 16 -14.17 -1.13 3.63
CA ALA A 16 -15.00 -2.05 2.85
C ALA A 16 -16.23 -1.34 2.22
N GLU A 17 -16.83 -0.39 2.92
CA GLU A 17 -18.06 0.30 2.52
C GLU A 17 -17.91 1.19 1.27
N ASN A 18 -16.72 1.75 1.03
CA ASN A 18 -16.49 2.68 -0.08
C ASN A 18 -15.49 2.15 -1.12
N LEU A 19 -14.97 0.94 -0.96
CA LEU A 19 -14.02 0.32 -1.89
C LEU A 19 -14.53 0.34 -3.35
N ASP A 20 -15.81 0.02 -3.55
CA ASP A 20 -16.46 -0.01 -4.86
C ASP A 20 -16.63 1.36 -5.52
N SER A 21 -16.68 2.43 -4.71
CA SER A 21 -16.74 3.79 -5.24
C SER A 21 -15.36 4.37 -5.55
N GLU A 22 -14.30 3.90 -4.88
CA GLU A 22 -12.96 4.48 -4.96
C GLU A 22 -12.10 3.87 -6.06
N LEU A 23 -12.14 2.54 -6.25
CA LEU A 23 -11.33 1.86 -7.28
C LEU A 23 -11.63 2.32 -8.73
N PRO A 24 -12.90 2.58 -9.12
CA PRO A 24 -13.18 3.13 -10.45
C PRO A 24 -12.51 4.49 -10.71
N LEU A 25 -12.36 5.32 -9.67
CA LEU A 25 -11.68 6.61 -9.78
C LEU A 25 -10.20 6.44 -10.10
N ILE A 26 -9.54 5.48 -9.44
CA ILE A 26 -8.14 5.13 -9.72
C ILE A 26 -8.01 4.61 -11.15
N LYS A 27 -8.89 3.69 -11.57
CA LYS A 27 -8.89 3.16 -12.94
C LYS A 27 -9.03 4.26 -13.99
N ALA A 28 -9.92 5.22 -13.78
CA ALA A 28 -10.07 6.35 -14.71
C ALA A 28 -8.82 7.25 -14.71
N ALA A 29 -8.23 7.50 -13.54
CA ALA A 29 -7.07 8.38 -13.38
C ALA A 29 -5.79 7.81 -13.99
N ILE A 30 -5.58 6.49 -13.91
CA ILE A 30 -4.30 5.85 -14.26
C ILE A 30 -3.88 6.04 -15.72
N LEU A 31 -4.84 6.31 -16.61
CA LEU A 31 -4.61 6.64 -18.02
C LEU A 31 -3.82 7.94 -18.21
N ARG A 32 -4.06 8.94 -17.34
CA ARG A 32 -3.38 10.24 -17.36
C ARG A 32 -2.23 10.31 -16.35
N TYR A 33 -2.41 9.66 -15.20
CA TYR A 33 -1.47 9.65 -14.08
C TYR A 33 -0.89 8.25 -13.91
N SER A 34 -0.03 7.85 -14.85
CA SER A 34 0.47 6.47 -14.98
C SER A 34 1.64 6.12 -14.04
N PHE A 35 2.06 7.03 -13.17
CA PHE A 35 3.10 6.78 -12.17
C PHE A 35 2.43 6.56 -10.81
N VAL A 36 2.48 5.32 -10.32
CA VAL A 36 1.82 4.89 -9.08
C VAL A 36 2.88 4.70 -8.02
N SER A 37 2.94 5.58 -7.02
CA SER A 37 3.76 5.36 -5.84
C SER A 37 2.98 4.55 -4.83
N ILE A 38 3.63 3.54 -4.25
CA ILE A 38 3.08 2.66 -3.23
C ILE A 38 3.91 2.71 -1.95
N ASP A 39 3.21 2.64 -0.84
CA ASP A 39 3.77 2.47 0.50
C ASP A 39 2.84 1.57 1.31
N THR A 40 3.39 0.80 2.25
CA THR A 40 2.60 -0.15 3.07
C THR A 40 2.93 -0.01 4.55
N GLU A 41 1.88 -0.09 5.37
CA GLU A 41 2.02 -0.12 6.82
C GLU A 41 1.74 -1.52 7.34
N PHE A 42 2.66 -2.04 8.13
CA PHE A 42 2.61 -3.35 8.77
C PHE A 42 3.35 -3.31 10.11
N LEU A 43 3.12 -4.34 10.93
CA LEU A 43 3.57 -4.34 12.32
C LEU A 43 5.03 -4.75 12.52
N GLY A 44 5.92 -4.07 11.80
CA GLY A 44 7.37 -4.20 11.91
C GLY A 44 7.89 -5.55 11.44
N THR A 45 9.05 -5.96 11.95
CA THR A 45 9.68 -7.24 11.61
C THR A 45 9.94 -8.06 12.87
N ILE A 46 9.55 -9.32 12.87
CA ILE A 46 9.73 -10.28 13.96
C ILE A 46 10.90 -11.23 13.68
N PHE A 47 11.18 -11.52 12.40
CA PHE A 47 12.36 -12.27 11.99
C PHE A 47 13.44 -11.30 11.53
N LYS A 48 14.55 -11.23 12.26
CA LYS A 48 15.66 -10.32 11.95
C LYS A 48 16.96 -11.12 11.76
N PRO A 49 17.77 -10.81 10.73
CA PRO A 49 19.11 -11.35 10.64
C PRO A 49 19.96 -10.89 11.82
N ASN A 50 20.89 -11.74 12.27
CA ASN A 50 21.92 -11.31 13.20
C ASN A 50 22.70 -10.11 12.59
N LYS A 51 23.09 -9.12 13.40
CA LYS A 51 23.74 -7.88 12.96
C LYS A 51 24.98 -8.13 12.07
N GLN A 52 25.69 -9.24 12.28
CA GLN A 52 26.84 -9.66 11.47
C GLN A 52 26.45 -10.10 10.05
N VAL A 53 25.23 -10.61 9.86
CA VAL A 53 24.69 -11.07 8.56
C VAL A 53 24.19 -9.88 7.73
N ILE A 54 23.65 -8.84 8.39
CA ILE A 54 23.20 -7.59 7.74
C ILE A 54 24.35 -6.91 7.00
N HIS A 55 25.56 -6.90 7.60
CA HIS A 55 26.75 -6.28 7.01
C HIS A 55 27.18 -6.92 5.68
N LYS A 56 26.75 -8.16 5.40
CA LYS A 56 27.10 -8.85 4.14
C LYS A 56 26.15 -8.50 2.99
N GLY A 57 25.01 -7.84 3.24
CA GLY A 57 24.09 -7.36 2.20
C GLY A 57 23.60 -8.44 1.22
N ASN A 58 23.60 -9.72 1.61
CA ASN A 58 23.30 -10.83 0.70
C ASN A 58 21.82 -10.79 0.27
N PRO A 59 21.51 -10.62 -1.04
CA PRO A 59 20.13 -10.51 -1.52
C PRO A 59 19.27 -11.74 -1.20
N VAL A 60 19.84 -12.94 -1.27
CA VAL A 60 19.13 -14.20 -0.98
C VAL A 60 18.71 -14.24 0.49
N THR A 61 19.64 -13.90 1.38
CA THR A 61 19.35 -13.83 2.81
C THR A 61 18.30 -12.76 3.12
N ASN A 62 18.42 -11.57 2.53
CA ASN A 62 17.46 -10.48 2.73
C ASN A 62 16.06 -10.86 2.23
N CYS A 63 15.96 -11.47 1.06
CA CYS A 63 14.70 -11.98 0.51
C CYS A 63 14.07 -13.03 1.42
N HIS A 64 14.87 -13.94 1.99
CA HIS A 64 14.40 -14.96 2.93
C HIS A 64 13.78 -14.36 4.20
N TYR A 65 14.44 -13.38 4.83
CA TYR A 65 13.88 -12.68 6.00
C TYR A 65 12.65 -11.85 5.65
N MET A 66 12.68 -11.11 4.54
CA MET A 66 11.53 -10.35 4.06
C MET A 66 10.33 -11.30 3.86
N LYS A 67 10.52 -12.42 3.17
CA LYS A 67 9.46 -13.41 2.93
C LYS A 67 8.91 -13.95 4.25
N SER A 68 9.79 -14.35 5.17
CA SER A 68 9.37 -14.89 6.46
C SER A 68 8.51 -13.92 7.27
N ASN A 69 8.82 -12.62 7.22
CA ASN A 69 8.01 -11.58 7.87
C ASN A 69 6.69 -11.35 7.12
N VAL A 70 6.74 -11.21 5.79
CA VAL A 70 5.53 -11.02 4.96
C VAL A 70 4.55 -12.17 5.17
N ASP A 71 5.00 -13.42 5.18
CA ASP A 71 4.15 -14.59 5.40
C ASP A 71 3.49 -14.54 6.80
N ALA A 72 4.25 -14.18 7.84
CA ALA A 72 3.80 -14.25 9.23
C ALA A 72 2.98 -13.05 9.71
N LEU A 73 3.09 -11.90 9.06
CA LEU A 73 2.49 -10.64 9.51
C LEU A 73 1.26 -10.26 8.70
N GLN A 74 0.40 -9.46 9.31
CA GLN A 74 -0.77 -8.87 8.66
C GLN A 74 -0.43 -7.46 8.16
N ILE A 75 -0.88 -7.16 6.95
CA ILE A 75 -0.86 -5.78 6.42
C ILE A 75 -1.96 -4.96 7.11
N ILE A 76 -1.65 -3.70 7.40
CA ILE A 76 -2.58 -2.76 8.04
C ILE A 76 -3.12 -1.79 7.00
N GLN A 77 -2.23 -1.18 6.20
CA GLN A 77 -2.61 -0.27 5.14
C GLN A 77 -1.77 -0.44 3.87
N VAL A 78 -2.38 -0.06 2.75
CA VAL A 78 -1.69 0.23 1.49
C VAL A 78 -2.01 1.68 1.13
N VAL A 79 -1.01 2.49 0.83
CA VAL A 79 -1.16 3.86 0.35
C VAL A 79 -0.79 3.92 -1.12
N LEU A 80 -1.66 4.53 -1.93
CA LEU A 80 -1.40 4.78 -3.34
C LEU A 80 -1.47 6.28 -3.65
N SER A 81 -0.49 6.77 -4.40
CA SER A 81 -0.55 8.09 -5.03
C SER A 81 -0.27 7.99 -6.53
N LEU A 82 -1.02 8.76 -7.31
CA LEU A 82 -0.94 8.77 -8.77
C LEU A 82 -0.36 10.12 -9.22
N SER A 83 0.62 10.06 -10.12
CA SER A 83 1.23 11.24 -10.73
C SER A 83 1.40 11.09 -12.25
N ASP A 84 1.48 12.23 -12.93
CA ASP A 84 1.86 12.28 -14.34
C ASP A 84 3.40 12.23 -14.50
N ALA A 85 3.88 12.20 -15.75
CA ALA A 85 5.32 12.16 -16.05
C ALA A 85 6.11 13.40 -15.59
N ARG A 86 5.43 14.47 -15.17
CA ARG A 86 6.03 15.70 -14.64
C ARG A 86 5.98 15.75 -13.11
N GLY A 87 5.42 14.73 -12.46
CA GLY A 87 5.24 14.66 -11.02
C GLY A 87 4.03 15.43 -10.49
N ASN A 88 3.10 15.87 -11.35
CA ASN A 88 1.86 16.46 -10.88
C ASN A 88 0.95 15.36 -10.33
N LEU A 89 0.46 15.54 -9.10
CA LEU A 89 -0.48 14.62 -8.48
C LEU A 89 -1.86 14.71 -9.13
N LEU A 90 -2.62 13.62 -9.03
CA LEU A 90 -4.02 13.60 -9.41
C LEU A 90 -4.83 14.61 -8.59
N ASP A 91 -5.57 15.47 -9.29
CA ASP A 91 -6.30 16.58 -8.68
C ASP A 91 -7.78 16.67 -9.09
N PHE A 92 -8.25 15.82 -10.02
CA PHE A 92 -9.59 15.87 -10.62
C PHE A 92 -10.02 17.29 -11.07
N ASP A 93 -9.08 18.08 -11.58
CA ASP A 93 -9.31 19.49 -11.95
C ASP A 93 -9.83 20.36 -10.77
N SER A 94 -9.55 19.95 -9.54
CA SER A 94 -9.94 20.61 -8.30
C SER A 94 -8.75 21.36 -7.66
N PRO A 95 -8.96 22.20 -6.63
CA PRO A 95 -7.86 22.84 -5.89
C PRO A 95 -7.10 21.88 -4.95
N PHE A 96 -7.45 20.58 -4.93
CA PHE A 96 -6.84 19.57 -4.08
C PHE A 96 -6.09 18.51 -4.89
N SER A 97 -5.12 17.86 -4.28
CA SER A 97 -4.52 16.62 -4.78
C SER A 97 -5.01 15.44 -3.95
N TYR A 98 -5.12 14.25 -4.55
CA TYR A 98 -5.71 13.09 -3.90
C TYR A 98 -4.73 11.93 -3.81
N ILE A 99 -4.72 11.28 -2.65
CA ILE A 99 -4.07 9.99 -2.43
C ILE A 99 -5.06 9.03 -1.78
N TRP A 100 -4.85 7.74 -1.93
CA TRP A 100 -5.69 6.71 -1.32
C TRP A 100 -4.96 6.00 -0.21
N GLU A 101 -5.69 5.73 0.87
CA GLU A 101 -5.22 4.95 2.02
C GLU A 101 -6.21 3.80 2.23
N PHE A 102 -5.84 2.60 1.80
CA PHE A 102 -6.65 1.39 1.93
C PHE A 102 -6.39 0.75 3.29
N ASN A 103 -7.44 0.56 4.09
CA ASN A 103 -7.36 0.04 5.45
C ASN A 103 -7.88 -1.40 5.51
N PHE A 104 -7.09 -2.35 6.02
CA PHE A 104 -7.41 -3.79 6.00
C PHE A 104 -7.85 -4.34 7.35
N ARG A 105 -8.70 -5.37 7.35
CA ARG A 105 -9.37 -5.88 8.57
C ARG A 105 -8.70 -6.99 9.35
N TYR A 106 -7.59 -7.54 8.86
CA TYR A 106 -7.14 -8.85 9.34
C TYR A 106 -6.44 -8.84 10.67
N PHE A 107 -5.81 -7.72 11.04
CA PHE A 107 -5.03 -7.66 12.25
C PHE A 107 -5.91 -7.72 13.51
N ASP A 108 -5.65 -8.71 14.35
CA ASP A 108 -6.17 -8.83 15.70
C ASP A 108 -5.03 -8.92 16.69
N ILE A 109 -4.94 -7.93 17.59
CA ILE A 109 -3.89 -7.84 18.61
C ILE A 109 -3.82 -9.05 19.55
N ASN A 110 -4.93 -9.80 19.70
CA ASN A 110 -4.98 -10.96 20.58
C ASN A 110 -4.59 -12.28 19.89
N ARG A 111 -4.51 -12.28 18.55
CA ARG A 111 -4.29 -13.50 17.76
C ARG A 111 -3.00 -13.43 16.95
N ASP A 112 -2.73 -12.28 16.35
CA ASP A 112 -1.71 -12.16 15.31
C ASP A 112 -0.35 -11.76 15.87
N ARG A 113 0.70 -12.10 15.12
CA ARG A 113 2.07 -11.73 15.47
C ARG A 113 2.33 -10.27 15.09
N TYR A 114 3.12 -9.59 15.91
CA TYR A 114 3.56 -8.22 15.69
C TYR A 114 4.87 -7.96 16.41
N ALA A 115 5.64 -6.97 15.97
CA ALA A 115 6.72 -6.43 16.78
C ALA A 115 6.12 -5.52 17.86
N SER A 116 6.50 -5.73 19.13
CA SER A 116 5.95 -5.01 20.30
C SER A 116 5.91 -3.49 20.12
N ASP A 117 6.99 -2.94 19.60
CA ASP A 117 7.20 -1.50 19.48
C ASP A 117 6.34 -0.88 18.35
N SER A 118 5.82 -1.70 17.44
CA SER A 118 5.05 -1.24 16.28
C SER A 118 3.61 -0.86 16.62
N ILE A 119 3.02 -1.43 17.68
CA ILE A 119 1.62 -1.14 18.03
C ILE A 119 1.46 0.29 18.50
N GLU A 120 2.30 0.72 19.44
CA GLU A 120 2.23 2.08 19.98
C GLU A 120 2.58 3.13 18.93
N LEU A 121 3.57 2.82 18.08
CA LEU A 121 3.95 3.68 16.95
C LEU A 121 2.78 3.90 15.98
N LEU A 122 2.14 2.83 15.51
CA LEU A 122 1.03 2.93 14.56
C LEU A 122 -0.19 3.62 15.20
N LYS A 123 -0.49 3.37 16.49
CA LYS A 123 -1.54 4.12 17.21
C LYS A 123 -1.23 5.61 17.25
N HIS A 124 0.02 5.99 17.54
CA HIS A 124 0.44 7.38 17.55
C HIS A 124 0.36 8.04 16.16
N GLN A 125 0.55 7.27 15.09
CA GLN A 125 0.34 7.71 13.70
C GLN A 125 -1.16 7.77 13.31
N GLY A 126 -2.07 7.41 14.20
CA GLY A 126 -3.51 7.54 14.01
C GLY A 126 -4.21 6.28 13.47
N ILE A 127 -3.55 5.12 13.52
CA ILE A 127 -4.18 3.84 13.18
C ILE A 127 -5.19 3.44 14.26
N ASP A 128 -6.43 3.21 13.83
CA ASP A 128 -7.50 2.65 14.64
C ASP A 128 -7.69 1.17 14.29
N PHE A 129 -7.05 0.29 15.07
CA PHE A 129 -7.11 -1.15 14.85
C PHE A 129 -8.52 -1.75 15.03
N GLU A 130 -9.33 -1.18 15.92
CA GLU A 130 -10.71 -1.66 16.12
C GLU A 130 -11.59 -1.31 14.93
N LYS A 131 -11.47 -0.07 14.44
CA LYS A 131 -12.14 0.34 13.19
C LYS A 131 -11.68 -0.50 12.01
N ASN A 132 -10.38 -0.80 11.91
CA ASN A 132 -9.86 -1.66 10.86
C ASN A 132 -10.49 -3.05 10.94
N LYS A 133 -10.55 -3.67 12.11
CA LYS A 133 -11.16 -4.99 12.30
C LYS A 133 -12.66 -5.01 11.93
N GLU A 134 -13.39 -3.96 12.29
CA GLU A 134 -14.83 -3.83 12.03
C GLU A 134 -15.14 -3.51 10.56
N LYS A 135 -14.47 -2.49 9.99
CA LYS A 135 -14.83 -1.85 8.72
C LYS A 135 -13.79 -2.02 7.62
N GLY A 136 -12.62 -2.57 7.94
CA GLY A 136 -11.52 -2.72 7.01
C GLY A 136 -11.85 -3.63 5.84
N ILE A 137 -11.09 -3.45 4.78
CA ILE A 137 -11.18 -4.18 3.53
C ILE A 137 -10.73 -5.63 3.73
N ASP A 138 -11.47 -6.54 3.10
CA ASP A 138 -11.02 -7.91 2.86
C ASP A 138 -10.00 -7.92 1.70
N SER A 139 -8.79 -8.44 1.92
CA SER A 139 -7.71 -8.43 0.93
C SER A 139 -8.01 -9.31 -0.27
N LYS A 140 -8.88 -10.34 -0.15
CA LYS A 140 -9.35 -11.13 -1.29
C LYS A 140 -10.23 -10.29 -2.19
N ASP A 141 -11.15 -9.53 -1.60
CA ASP A 141 -12.00 -8.62 -2.36
C ASP A 141 -11.18 -7.51 -3.02
N PHE A 142 -10.25 -6.91 -2.28
CA PHE A 142 -9.30 -5.93 -2.83
C PHE A 142 -8.49 -6.51 -4.01
N ALA A 143 -7.86 -7.66 -3.83
CA ALA A 143 -7.07 -8.32 -4.86
C ALA A 143 -7.92 -8.61 -6.11
N LYS A 144 -9.09 -9.24 -5.91
CA LYS A 144 -10.02 -9.55 -7.00
C LYS A 144 -10.39 -8.29 -7.79
N LYS A 145 -10.75 -7.19 -7.11
CA LYS A 145 -11.10 -5.95 -7.80
C LYS A 145 -9.92 -5.33 -8.52
N LEU A 146 -8.71 -5.35 -7.95
CA LEU A 146 -7.51 -4.87 -8.66
C LEU A 146 -7.28 -5.65 -9.97
N TRP A 147 -7.47 -6.97 -9.94
CA TRP A 147 -7.44 -7.83 -11.13
C TRP A 147 -8.52 -7.45 -12.13
N ASP A 148 -9.78 -7.37 -11.70
CA ASP A 148 -10.93 -7.04 -12.55
C ASP A 148 -10.81 -5.65 -13.20
N TYR A 149 -10.22 -4.70 -12.49
CA TYR A 149 -9.99 -3.34 -12.99
C TYR A 149 -8.72 -3.19 -13.85
N GLY A 150 -7.90 -4.24 -13.97
CA GLY A 150 -6.65 -4.20 -14.75
C GLY A 150 -5.57 -3.32 -14.11
N LEU A 151 -5.59 -3.18 -12.78
CA LEU A 151 -4.68 -2.30 -12.03
C LEU A 151 -3.36 -3.00 -11.63
N VAL A 152 -3.26 -4.32 -11.82
CA VAL A 152 -2.10 -5.13 -11.41
C VAL A 152 -1.06 -5.26 -12.53
N PHE A 153 -1.52 -5.56 -13.75
CA PHE A 153 -0.68 -5.75 -14.93
C PHE A 153 -1.15 -4.82 -16.04
N ASN A 154 -0.22 -4.43 -16.92
CA ASN A 154 -0.54 -3.74 -18.17
C ASN A 154 -1.33 -4.69 -19.09
N TYR A 155 -2.62 -4.87 -18.83
CA TYR A 155 -3.52 -5.64 -19.66
C TYR A 155 -4.20 -4.68 -20.65
N TYR A 156 -4.26 -5.11 -21.92
CA TYR A 156 -4.83 -4.49 -23.12
C TYR A 156 -5.34 -3.03 -22.99
N ASP A 157 -4.76 -2.15 -23.81
CA ASP A 157 -5.10 -0.73 -24.02
C ASP A 157 -4.79 0.28 -22.89
N LEU A 158 -4.36 -0.18 -21.70
CA LEU A 158 -3.82 0.73 -20.68
C LEU A 158 -2.35 1.10 -20.99
N LYS A 159 -2.05 2.40 -20.99
CA LYS A 159 -0.68 2.93 -21.03
C LYS A 159 0.14 2.28 -19.91
N SER A 160 1.42 2.00 -20.18
CA SER A 160 2.32 1.34 -19.21
C SER A 160 2.32 2.05 -17.84
N ILE A 161 1.89 1.35 -16.79
CA ILE A 161 1.96 1.82 -15.41
C ILE A 161 3.41 1.72 -14.93
N SER A 162 3.91 2.79 -14.32
CA SER A 162 5.22 2.85 -13.67
C SER A 162 5.03 2.83 -12.17
N TRP A 163 5.40 1.72 -11.53
CA TRP A 163 5.36 1.59 -10.06
C TRP A 163 6.59 2.23 -9.43
N ILE A 164 6.38 3.07 -8.43
CA ILE A 164 7.41 3.78 -7.66
C ILE A 164 7.33 3.31 -6.21
N THR A 165 8.48 3.06 -5.59
CA THR A 165 8.59 2.74 -4.16
C THR A 165 9.93 3.23 -3.61
N LEU A 166 10.02 3.38 -2.29
CA LEU A 166 11.23 3.66 -1.55
C LEU A 166 11.46 2.54 -0.52
N HIS A 167 12.54 1.78 -0.66
CA HIS A 167 12.76 0.56 0.14
C HIS A 167 11.66 -0.51 0.02
N GLY A 168 10.97 -0.57 -1.13
CA GLY A 168 9.77 -1.40 -1.35
C GLY A 168 9.89 -2.90 -1.44
N ALA A 169 10.93 -3.52 -0.87
CA ALA A 169 10.97 -4.97 -0.77
C ALA A 169 9.73 -5.49 -0.01
N TYR A 170 9.38 -4.83 1.10
CA TYR A 170 8.19 -5.18 1.87
C TYR A 170 6.90 -4.75 1.20
N ASP A 171 6.84 -3.56 0.59
CA ASP A 171 5.65 -3.09 -0.13
C ASP A 171 5.23 -4.08 -1.23
N PHE A 172 6.17 -4.46 -2.09
CA PHE A 172 5.91 -5.46 -3.12
C PHE A 172 5.68 -6.85 -2.52
N GLY A 173 6.38 -7.21 -1.43
CA GLY A 173 6.15 -8.47 -0.73
C GLY A 173 4.70 -8.63 -0.26
N PHE A 174 4.15 -7.61 0.41
CA PHE A 174 2.75 -7.63 0.85
C PHE A 174 1.77 -7.50 -0.31
N MET A 175 2.06 -6.69 -1.33
CA MET A 175 1.21 -6.64 -2.52
C MET A 175 1.15 -8.00 -3.22
N LEU A 176 2.28 -8.69 -3.37
CA LEU A 176 2.30 -10.06 -3.89
C LEU A 176 1.46 -10.98 -3.01
N LYS A 177 1.67 -10.98 -1.69
CA LYS A 177 0.87 -11.74 -0.72
C LYS A 177 -0.64 -11.54 -0.92
N ILE A 178 -1.07 -10.29 -1.04
CA ILE A 178 -2.47 -9.92 -1.31
C ILE A 178 -2.91 -10.47 -2.66
N LEU A 179 -2.14 -10.27 -3.72
CA LEU A 179 -2.55 -10.65 -5.08
C LEU A 179 -2.57 -12.16 -5.30
N THR A 180 -1.70 -12.92 -4.62
CA THR A 180 -1.56 -14.38 -4.75
C THR A 180 -2.27 -15.17 -3.65
N GLN A 181 -2.77 -14.50 -2.60
CA GLN A 181 -3.47 -15.14 -1.48
C GLN A 181 -2.62 -16.20 -0.76
N SER A 182 -1.30 -15.96 -0.67
CA SER A 182 -0.30 -16.90 -0.14
C SER A 182 0.27 -16.50 1.21
#